data_AF-A0A504KN71-F1
#
_entry.id   AF-A0A504KN71-F1
#
_cell.length_a   1.000
_cell.length_b   1.000
_cell.length_c   1.000
_cell.angle_alpha   90.00
_cell.angle_beta   90.00
_cell.angle_gamma   90.00
#
_symmetry.space_group_name_H-M   'P 1'
#
loop_
_entity.id
_entity.type
_entity.pdbx_description
1 polymer ?
#
loop_
_entity_poly.entity_id
_entity_poly.type
_entity_poly.pdbx_seq_one_letter_code
_entity_poly.pdbx_strand_id
1 'polypeptide(L)' 'AILVKTDEQTEPLGVAKVLKGVVEAEKPGLVILGKQAIDDDSNQTGQMLAALLGWAQGTFASKIELAGDKAKVTREVDG' A
#
# COMPACT_ATOMS: atom_id res chain seq x y z
N ALA A 1 13.40 10.02 -6.34
CA ALA A 1 12.40 10.23 -5.28
C ALA A 1 11.25 11.04 -5.89
N ILE A 2 10.00 10.67 -5.59
CA ILE A 2 8.81 11.37 -6.09
C ILE A 2 8.16 12.05 -4.89
N LEU A 3 7.88 13.35 -5.01
CA LEU A 3 7.14 14.12 -4.00
C LEU A 3 5.82 14.58 -4.63
N VAL A 4 4.70 14.07 -4.12
CA VAL A 4 3.37 14.57 -4.45
C VAL A 4 2.98 15.60 -3.40
N LYS A 5 2.69 16.83 -3.81
CA LYS A 5 2.25 17.91 -2.92
C LYS A 5 0.79 18.24 -3.16
N THR A 6 0.07 18.50 -2.08
CA THR A 6 -1.26 19.10 -2.06
C THR A 6 -1.37 19.99 -0.83
N ASP A 7 -2.15 21.05 -0.94
CA ASP A 7 -2.51 21.90 0.22
C ASP A 7 -3.84 21.44 0.85
N GLU A 8 -4.49 20.44 0.26
CA GLU A 8 -5.73 19.83 0.77
C GLU A 8 -5.44 18.80 1.86
N GLN A 9 -6.38 18.65 2.79
CA GLN A 9 -6.33 17.58 3.77
C GLN A 9 -6.56 16.23 3.07
N THR A 10 -5.70 15.26 3.34
CA THR A 10 -5.77 13.94 2.72
C THR A 10 -6.42 12.92 3.65
N GLU A 11 -7.38 12.17 3.12
CA GLU A 11 -7.94 10.96 3.73
C GLU A 11 -7.41 9.69 3.02
N PRO A 12 -7.52 8.49 3.64
CA PRO A 12 -6.95 7.26 3.09
C PRO A 12 -7.34 6.94 1.64
N LEU A 13 -8.58 7.23 1.23
CA LEU A 13 -9.04 7.01 -0.14
C LEU A 13 -8.38 7.99 -1.13
N GLY A 14 -8.24 9.25 -0.76
CA GLY A 14 -7.53 10.26 -1.54
C GLY A 14 -6.07 9.85 -1.77
N VAL A 15 -5.37 9.46 -0.70
CA VAL A 15 -3.99 8.96 -0.78
C VAL A 15 -3.90 7.72 -1.66
N ALA A 16 -4.80 6.75 -1.51
CA ALA A 16 -4.81 5.55 -2.34
C ALA A 16 -5.01 5.86 -3.84
N LYS A 17 -5.88 6.81 -4.19
CA LYS A 17 -6.06 7.25 -5.59
C LYS A 17 -4.82 7.94 -6.16
N VAL A 18 -4.16 8.78 -5.37
CA VAL A 18 -2.89 9.43 -5.76
C VAL A 18 -1.81 8.37 -6.00
N LEU A 19 -1.64 7.44 -5.06
CA LEU A 19 -0.66 6.36 -5.19
C LEU A 19 -0.96 5.44 -6.38
N LYS A 20 -2.23 5.19 -6.69
CA LYS A 20 -2.63 4.45 -7.90
C LYS A 20 -2.07 5.12 -9.16
N GLY A 21 -2.18 6.44 -9.28
CA GLY A 21 -1.61 7.20 -10.40
C GLY A 21 -0.09 7.07 -10.48
N VAL A 22 0.60 7.08 -9.34
CA VAL A 22 2.06 6.84 -9.29
C VAL A 22 2.40 5.42 -9.74
N VAL A 23 1.64 4.40 -9.31
CA VAL A 23 1.84 3.02 -9.73
C VAL A 23 1.60 2.83 -11.23
N GLU A 24 0.58 3.46 -11.80
CA GLU A 24 0.31 3.42 -13.25
C GLU A 24 1.44 4.06 -14.08
N ALA A 25 2.05 5.14 -13.56
CA ALA A 25 3.16 5.83 -14.22
C ALA A 25 4.49 5.06 -14.11
N GLU A 26 4.86 4.64 -12.90
CA GLU A 26 6.16 4.02 -12.61
C GLU A 26 6.17 2.51 -12.88
N LYS A 27 4.99 1.88 -12.99
CA LYS A 27 4.79 0.44 -13.24
C LYS A 27 5.65 -0.47 -12.33
N PRO A 28 5.63 -0.30 -11.00
CA PRO A 28 6.36 -1.19 -10.10
C PRO A 28 5.77 -2.60 -10.12
N GLY A 29 6.59 -3.61 -9.80
CA GLY A 29 6.11 -4.99 -9.60
C GLY A 29 5.62 -5.29 -8.18
N LEU A 30 5.88 -4.40 -7.22
CA LEU A 30 5.52 -4.53 -5.81
C LEU A 30 5.39 -3.14 -5.19
N VAL A 31 4.41 -2.96 -4.30
CA VAL A 31 4.27 -1.75 -3.48
C VAL A 31 4.32 -2.14 -2.01
N ILE A 32 5.14 -1.44 -1.22
CA ILE A 32 5.25 -1.62 0.23
C ILE A 32 4.73 -0.36 0.91
N LEU A 33 3.77 -0.54 1.82
CA LEU A 33 3.25 0.52 2.70
C LEU A 33 3.37 0.09 4.16
N GLY A 34 3.40 1.06 5.07
CA GLY A 34 3.22 0.78 6.50
C GLY A 34 1.80 0.27 6.80
N LYS A 35 1.64 -0.42 7.93
CA LYS A 35 0.34 -0.97 8.40
C LYS A 35 -0.70 0.13 8.62
N GLN A 36 -0.35 1.10 9.45
CA GLN A 36 -1.19 2.23 9.79
C GLN A 36 -0.29 3.44 10.00
N ALA A 37 -0.76 4.61 9.59
CA ALA A 37 -0.13 5.86 9.99
C ALA A 37 -0.59 6.16 11.42
N ILE A 38 0.29 6.73 12.24
CA ILE A 38 0.04 6.96 13.67
C ILE A 38 -0.87 8.18 13.94
N ASP A 39 -1.14 8.97 12.92
CA ASP A 39 -1.93 10.20 12.97
C ASP A 39 -3.43 9.92 12.76
N ASP A 40 -3.78 9.14 11.74
CA ASP A 40 -5.17 8.78 11.43
C ASP A 40 -5.60 7.40 11.95
N ASP A 41 -4.63 6.55 12.33
CA ASP A 41 -4.76 5.18 12.84
C ASP A 41 -5.75 4.29 12.04
N SER A 42 -5.89 4.58 10.75
CA SER A 42 -7.02 4.08 9.96
C SER A 42 -6.78 2.70 9.36
N ASN A 43 -5.52 2.33 9.08
CA ASN A 43 -5.15 1.04 8.48
C ASN A 43 -5.99 0.74 7.21
N GLN A 44 -6.00 1.66 6.24
CA GLN A 44 -6.91 1.62 5.09
C GLN A 44 -6.21 1.86 3.74
N THR A 45 -5.24 2.78 3.67
CA THR A 45 -4.63 3.22 2.41
C THR A 45 -4.07 2.07 1.57
N GLY A 46 -3.36 1.13 2.20
CA GLY A 46 -2.80 -0.03 1.50
C GLY A 46 -3.87 -0.97 0.93
N GLN A 47 -4.92 -1.26 1.70
CA GLN A 47 -6.01 -2.12 1.26
C GLN A 47 -6.83 -1.48 0.14
N MET A 48 -7.11 -0.17 0.24
CA MET A 48 -7.81 0.58 -0.79
C MET A 48 -7.00 0.66 -2.09
N LEU A 49 -5.69 0.90 -2.01
CA LEU A 49 -4.81 0.91 -3.18
C LEU A 49 -4.81 -0.45 -3.88
N ALA A 50 -4.69 -1.54 -3.13
CA ALA A 50 -4.73 -2.90 -3.69
C ALA A 50 -6.05 -3.17 -4.43
N ALA A 51 -7.19 -2.77 -3.84
CA ALA A 51 -8.50 -2.89 -4.48
C ALA A 51 -8.61 -2.06 -5.77
N LEU A 52 -8.11 -0.81 -5.77
CA LEU A 52 -8.12 0.08 -6.93
C LEU A 52 -7.25 -0.42 -8.09
N LEU A 53 -6.15 -1.12 -7.78
CA LEU A 53 -5.24 -1.71 -8.76
C LEU A 53 -5.67 -3.11 -9.21
N GLY A 54 -6.60 -3.76 -8.48
CA GLY A 54 -6.95 -5.16 -8.70
C GLY A 54 -5.81 -6.12 -8.33
N TRP A 55 -4.96 -5.75 -7.36
CA TRP A 55 -3.79 -6.53 -6.95
C TRP A 55 -4.09 -7.37 -5.69
N ALA A 56 -3.39 -8.51 -5.57
CA ALA A 56 -3.34 -9.24 -4.31
C ALA A 56 -2.65 -8.41 -3.22
N GLN A 57 -3.05 -8.59 -1.96
CA GLN A 57 -2.49 -7.88 -0.81
C GLN A 57 -2.05 -8.82 0.31
N GLY A 58 -0.99 -8.43 1.03
CA GLY A 58 -0.49 -9.11 2.23
C GLY A 58 -0.31 -8.12 3.37
N THR A 59 -1.40 -7.82 4.09
CA THR A 59 -1.38 -6.88 5.23
C THR A 59 -0.76 -7.51 6.47
N PHE A 60 -0.27 -6.67 7.40
CA PHE A 60 0.34 -7.09 8.67
C PHE A 60 1.58 -7.98 8.47
N ALA A 61 2.42 -7.64 7.49
CA ALA A 61 3.58 -8.45 7.15
C ALA A 61 4.66 -8.37 8.25
N SER A 62 5.03 -9.51 8.84
CA SER A 62 6.22 -9.65 9.70
C SER A 62 7.44 -10.17 8.94
N LYS A 63 7.23 -10.82 7.78
CA LYS A 63 8.29 -11.25 6.88
C LYS A 63 7.80 -11.25 5.43
N ILE A 64 8.69 -10.86 4.50
CA ILE A 64 8.46 -10.94 3.06
C ILE A 64 9.63 -11.70 2.43
N GLU A 65 9.31 -12.70 1.60
CA GLU A 65 10.27 -13.46 0.81
C GLU A 65 9.87 -13.38 -0.67
N LEU A 66 10.78 -12.90 -1.52
CA LEU A 66 10.56 -12.77 -2.96
C LEU A 66 11.09 -14.01 -3.68
N ALA A 67 10.26 -14.60 -4.53
CA ALA A 67 10.58 -15.77 -5.35
C ALA A 67 10.16 -15.50 -6.79
N GLY A 68 11.04 -14.88 -7.56
CA GLY A 68 10.76 -14.47 -8.95
C GLY A 68 9.66 -13.41 -9.01
N ASP A 69 8.54 -13.77 -9.64
CA ASP A 69 7.34 -12.93 -9.82
C ASP A 69 6.33 -13.04 -8.67
N LYS A 70 6.64 -13.82 -7.63
CA LYS A 70 5.76 -14.04 -6.48
C LYS A 70 6.40 -13.54 -5.19
N ALA A 71 5.54 -13.07 -4.28
CA ALA A 71 5.91 -12.78 -2.91
C ALA A 71 5.22 -13.75 -1.96
N LYS A 72 5.99 -14.38 -1.07
CA LYS A 72 5.47 -15.09 0.10
C LYS A 72 5.50 -14.13 1.29
N VAL A 73 4.33 -13.85 1.85
CA VAL A 73 4.17 -12.92 2.96
C VAL A 73 3.73 -13.68 4.20
N THR A 74 4.55 -13.62 5.26
CA THR A 74 4.14 -14.07 6.59
C THR A 74 3.41 -12.92 7.26
N ARG A 75 2.17 -13.19 7.69
CA ARG A 75 1.29 -12.19 8.30
C ARG A 75 1.18 -12.44 9.79
N GLU A 76 1.14 -11.37 10.55
CA GLU A 76 0.68 -11.40 11.94
C GLU A 76 -0.85 -11.41 11.94
N VAL A 77 -1.40 -12.36 12.68
CA VAL A 77 -2.82 -12.56 12.92
C VAL A 77 -3.01 -12.83 14.40
N ASP A 78 -4.23 -12.69 14.90
CA ASP A 78 -4.50 -12.81 16.33
C ASP A 78 -4.35 -14.25 16.89
N GLY A 79 -4.15 -15.28 16.04
CA GLY A 79 -4.05 -16.70 16.45
C GLY A 79 -3.16 -17.56 15.56
#